data_AF-A0A7S2IBH4-F1
#
_entry.id   AF-A0A7S2IBH4-F1
#
_cell.length_a   1.000
_cell.length_b   1.000
_cell.length_c   1.000
_cell.angle_alpha   90.00
_cell.angle_beta   90.00
_cell.angle_gamma   90.00
#
_symmetry.space_group_name_H-M   'P 1'
#
loop_
_entity.id
_entity.type
_entity.pdbx_description
1 polymer ?
#
loop_
_entity_poly.entity_id
_entity_poly.type
_entity_poly.pdbx_seq_one_letter_code
_entity_poly.pdbx_strand_id
1 'polypeptide(L)'
;SRRSHSPPSPPPQHHLPQQKQRPLVVFFGWLGSKPKNLRRYKSLYEQKLGCNVIVRIASPSLILKSAITMTTENDCCNNNIIDNHPMKDLAMELLMEVHSKNCSNFVFHVFSNGGCFLFEEVRNILFRGKKEATLLPMATTMKKNDLEISALTSKSNDGGNSNKKILGHHEFHSLRNKLMGVIFDSCPAHYDARFQENLIQHALVHASPADRAEFQQQRSSTSITTLLVNKRAKQFWDGMKHDDTTNVPQLYLYSDVDVLTSFKPLHDLIQYRKKQRPSGSSLLIYEQMFHESSHCRHLVMYPELYMSSVQKFLDICLGMKRNQGDSDDGTIVPKSRL
;
A
#
# COMPACT_ATOMS: atom_id res chain seq x y z
N SER A 1 30.96 68.24 4.11
CA SER A 1 30.27 67.31 5.02
C SER A 1 29.08 66.69 4.30
N ARG A 2 29.27 65.55 3.59
CA ARG A 2 28.19 64.83 2.91
C ARG A 2 27.66 63.76 3.86
N ARG A 3 26.42 63.93 4.35
CA ARG A 3 25.72 62.91 5.15
C ARG A 3 25.25 61.81 4.20
N SER A 4 25.66 60.56 4.47
CA SER A 4 25.08 59.36 3.89
C SER A 4 23.70 59.13 4.51
N HIS A 5 22.69 58.90 3.67
CA HIS A 5 21.38 58.43 4.10
C HIS A 5 21.23 56.99 3.60
N SER A 6 21.18 56.05 4.54
CA SER A 6 20.87 54.65 4.27
C SER A 6 19.35 54.50 4.06
N PRO A 7 18.90 53.66 3.11
CA PRO A 7 17.47 53.43 2.91
C PRO A 7 16.86 52.61 4.07
N PRO A 8 15.55 52.78 4.35
CA PRO A 8 14.88 52.09 5.45
C PRO A 8 14.74 50.59 5.15
N SER A 9 14.89 49.78 6.20
CA SER A 9 14.75 48.32 6.14
C SER A 9 13.32 47.91 5.77
N PRO A 10 13.13 46.83 4.98
CA PRO A 10 11.80 46.36 4.63
C PRO A 10 11.06 45.79 5.86
N PRO A 11 9.73 45.88 5.90
CA PRO A 11 8.93 45.39 7.02
C PRO A 11 9.06 43.86 7.16
N PRO A 12 8.97 43.32 8.39
CA PRO A 12 9.06 41.89 8.62
C PRO A 12 7.95 41.15 7.86
N GLN A 13 8.35 40.21 7.01
CA GLN A 13 7.42 39.36 6.28
C GLN A 13 6.66 38.47 7.28
N HIS A 14 5.38 38.74 7.48
CA HIS A 14 4.48 37.79 8.13
C HIS A 14 4.41 36.53 7.29
N HIS A 15 5.11 35.47 7.71
CA HIS A 15 4.91 34.13 7.16
C HIS A 15 3.47 33.70 7.47
N LEU A 16 2.61 33.72 6.45
CA LEU A 16 1.30 33.07 6.49
C LEU A 16 1.52 31.61 6.95
N PRO A 17 0.73 31.09 7.92
CA PRO A 17 0.89 29.71 8.35
C PRO A 17 0.71 28.79 7.15
N GLN A 18 1.74 28.00 6.84
CA GLN A 18 1.67 26.98 5.79
C GLN A 18 0.45 26.10 6.06
N GLN A 19 -0.54 26.11 5.14
CA GLN A 19 -1.68 25.22 5.23
C GLN A 19 -1.16 23.78 5.26
N LYS A 20 -1.31 23.12 6.41
CA LYS A 20 -0.83 21.76 6.61
C LYS A 20 -1.57 20.84 5.64
N GLN A 21 -0.83 20.27 4.70
CA GLN A 21 -1.41 19.42 3.66
C GLN A 21 -2.07 18.18 4.31
N ARG A 22 -3.32 17.90 3.94
CA ARG A 22 -4.07 16.75 4.47
C ARG A 22 -3.37 15.44 4.11
N PRO A 23 -3.23 14.48 5.04
CA PRO A 23 -2.71 13.14 4.73
C PRO A 23 -3.55 12.47 3.64
N LEU A 24 -2.91 11.66 2.80
CA LEU A 24 -3.59 10.88 1.78
C LEU A 24 -3.83 9.45 2.27
N VAL A 25 -5.01 8.90 1.98
CA VAL A 25 -5.32 7.50 2.22
C VAL A 25 -5.71 6.86 0.90
N VAL A 26 -5.11 5.71 0.58
CA VAL A 26 -5.38 4.99 -0.68
C VAL A 26 -6.14 3.72 -0.35
N PHE A 27 -7.36 3.62 -0.84
CA PHE A 27 -8.22 2.45 -0.69
C PHE A 27 -7.98 1.45 -1.82
N PHE A 28 -7.74 0.21 -1.43
CA PHE A 28 -7.74 -0.95 -2.33
C PHE A 28 -9.04 -1.72 -2.10
N GLY A 29 -10.03 -1.49 -2.96
CA GLY A 29 -11.35 -2.08 -2.80
C GLY A 29 -11.36 -3.60 -2.96
N TRP A 30 -12.32 -4.24 -2.29
CA TRP A 30 -12.50 -5.70 -2.34
C TRP A 30 -13.11 -6.18 -3.66
N LEU A 31 -13.13 -7.50 -3.87
CA LEU A 31 -13.66 -8.14 -5.06
C LEU A 31 -15.11 -7.74 -5.33
N GLY A 32 -15.39 -7.25 -6.54
CA GLY A 32 -16.73 -6.82 -6.93
C GLY A 32 -17.24 -5.55 -6.25
N SER A 33 -16.46 -4.91 -5.38
CA SER A 33 -16.85 -3.64 -4.78
C SER A 33 -17.08 -2.57 -5.84
N LYS A 34 -17.95 -1.60 -5.52
CA LYS A 34 -18.20 -0.41 -6.32
C LYS A 34 -17.96 0.83 -5.46
N PRO A 35 -17.72 2.02 -6.06
CA PRO A 35 -17.51 3.25 -5.29
C PRO A 35 -18.59 3.52 -4.23
N LYS A 36 -19.85 3.13 -4.50
CA LYS A 36 -20.96 3.25 -3.54
C LYS A 36 -20.74 2.44 -2.25
N ASN A 37 -20.09 1.27 -2.33
CA ASN A 37 -19.82 0.42 -1.17
C ASN A 37 -18.78 1.06 -0.23
N LEU A 38 -17.82 1.79 -0.79
CA LEU A 38 -16.75 2.47 -0.05
C LEU A 38 -17.15 3.88 0.42
N ARG A 39 -18.36 4.35 0.13
CA ARG A 39 -18.80 5.74 0.42
C ARG A 39 -18.73 6.08 1.90
N ARG A 40 -19.15 5.18 2.79
CA ARG A 40 -19.11 5.40 4.24
C ARG A 40 -17.67 5.50 4.77
N TYR A 41 -16.79 4.62 4.29
CA TYR A 41 -15.36 4.68 4.59
C TYR A 41 -14.75 5.99 4.09
N LYS A 42 -15.04 6.37 2.84
CA LYS A 42 -14.55 7.63 2.27
C LYS A 42 -15.01 8.84 3.08
N SER A 43 -16.29 8.89 3.45
CA SER A 43 -16.86 9.96 4.30
C SER A 43 -16.21 10.00 5.69
N LEU A 44 -15.95 8.85 6.33
CA LEU A 44 -15.20 8.79 7.58
C LEU A 44 -13.85 9.52 7.43
N TYR A 45 -13.04 9.13 6.45
CA TYR A 45 -11.72 9.72 6.27
C TYR A 45 -11.76 11.20 5.85
N GLU A 46 -12.65 11.56 4.93
CA GLU A 46 -12.71 12.93 4.39
C GLU A 46 -13.38 13.93 5.33
N GLN A 47 -14.40 13.51 6.09
CA GLN A 47 -15.22 14.43 6.89
C GLN A 47 -14.90 14.36 8.38
N LYS A 48 -14.45 13.20 8.89
CA LYS A 48 -14.16 13.02 10.31
C LYS A 48 -12.68 13.02 10.61
N LEU A 49 -11.86 12.35 9.79
CA LEU A 49 -10.42 12.17 10.05
C LEU A 49 -9.53 13.16 9.27
N GLY A 50 -10.11 14.07 8.50
CA GLY A 50 -9.36 15.13 7.82
C GLY A 50 -8.37 14.65 6.75
N CYS A 51 -8.58 13.49 6.13
CA CYS A 51 -7.70 12.92 5.09
C CYS A 51 -8.26 13.11 3.68
N ASN A 52 -7.40 13.17 2.66
CA ASN A 52 -7.81 12.98 1.26
C ASN A 52 -7.87 11.49 0.94
N VAL A 53 -8.76 11.06 0.05
CA VAL A 53 -8.91 9.64 -0.30
C VAL A 53 -8.80 9.40 -1.81
N ILE A 54 -7.92 8.48 -2.19
CA ILE A 54 -7.94 7.84 -3.51
C ILE A 54 -8.62 6.47 -3.35
N VAL A 55 -9.50 6.13 -4.29
CA VAL A 55 -10.12 4.80 -4.35
C VAL A 55 -9.66 4.11 -5.62
N ARG A 56 -9.14 2.88 -5.46
CA ARG A 56 -8.83 1.97 -6.58
C ARG A 56 -9.47 0.62 -6.34
N ILE A 57 -10.14 0.13 -7.38
CA ILE A 57 -10.89 -1.13 -7.36
C ILE A 57 -10.46 -1.90 -8.61
N ALA A 58 -9.84 -3.07 -8.43
CA ALA A 58 -9.57 -3.98 -9.54
C ALA A 58 -10.86 -4.68 -9.97
N SER A 59 -11.05 -4.89 -11.28
CA SER A 59 -12.22 -5.63 -11.77
C SER A 59 -12.16 -7.10 -11.32
N PRO A 60 -13.31 -7.79 -11.20
CA PRO A 60 -13.34 -9.22 -10.88
C PRO A 60 -12.47 -10.07 -11.81
N SER A 61 -12.52 -9.81 -13.12
CA SER A 61 -11.70 -10.48 -14.14
C SER A 61 -10.20 -10.30 -13.89
N LEU A 62 -9.79 -9.09 -13.48
CA LEU A 62 -8.41 -8.78 -13.19
C LEU A 62 -7.93 -9.50 -11.92
N ILE A 63 -8.78 -9.51 -10.88
CA ILE A 63 -8.52 -10.26 -9.64
C ILE A 63 -8.43 -11.75 -9.93
N LEU A 64 -9.32 -12.31 -10.76
CA LEU A 64 -9.27 -13.71 -11.18
C LEU A 64 -7.95 -14.04 -11.86
N LYS A 65 -7.51 -13.20 -12.81
CA LYS A 65 -6.22 -13.36 -13.50
C LYS A 65 -5.07 -13.37 -12.48
N SER A 66 -5.00 -12.39 -11.59
CA SER A 66 -3.96 -12.32 -10.55
C SER A 66 -4.01 -13.47 -9.53
N ALA A 67 -5.18 -14.06 -9.29
CA ALA A 67 -5.37 -15.18 -8.38
C ALA A 67 -4.92 -16.53 -8.97
N ILE A 68 -4.67 -16.61 -10.28
CA ILE A 68 -4.23 -17.83 -10.97
C ILE A 68 -2.88 -17.67 -11.69
N THR A 69 -2.40 -16.45 -11.88
CA THR A 69 -1.08 -16.17 -12.46
C THR A 69 0.00 -16.29 -11.39
N MET A 70 1.01 -17.14 -11.62
CA MET A 70 2.25 -17.15 -10.84
C MET A 70 3.01 -15.85 -11.08
N THR A 71 3.50 -15.21 -10.02
CA THR A 71 4.47 -14.12 -10.18
C THR A 71 5.87 -14.74 -10.22
N THR A 72 6.60 -14.65 -11.33
CA THR A 72 8.02 -15.05 -11.32
C THR A 72 8.90 -13.87 -10.91
N GLU A 73 10.04 -14.15 -10.28
CA GLU A 73 11.02 -13.10 -9.95
C GLU A 73 11.56 -12.42 -11.22
N ASN A 74 11.54 -13.10 -12.37
CA ASN A 74 12.02 -12.62 -13.67
C ASN A 74 10.98 -11.84 -14.50
N ASP A 75 9.68 -11.93 -14.20
CA ASP A 75 8.63 -11.10 -14.86
C ASP A 75 8.82 -9.60 -14.56
N CYS A 76 9.70 -9.29 -13.62
CA CYS A 76 10.11 -7.95 -13.26
C CYS A 76 11.18 -7.36 -14.19
N CYS A 77 11.93 -8.21 -14.90
CA CYS A 77 13.27 -7.93 -15.45
C CYS A 77 13.31 -7.93 -16.99
N ASN A 78 12.31 -8.52 -17.67
CA ASN A 78 12.24 -8.51 -19.12
C ASN A 78 11.40 -7.35 -19.62
N ASN A 79 12.06 -6.26 -20.05
CA ASN A 79 11.42 -5.23 -20.89
C ASN A 79 11.13 -5.73 -22.32
N ASN A 80 11.59 -6.94 -22.68
CA ASN A 80 11.52 -7.51 -24.03
C ASN A 80 10.39 -8.53 -24.24
N ILE A 81 9.51 -8.72 -23.25
CA ILE A 81 8.22 -9.37 -23.48
C ILE A 81 7.16 -8.33 -23.11
N ILE A 82 6.24 -8.07 -24.04
CA ILE A 82 4.99 -7.36 -23.80
C ILE A 82 4.14 -8.28 -22.91
N ASP A 83 4.59 -8.52 -21.68
CA ASP A 83 3.80 -9.18 -20.65
C ASP A 83 2.81 -8.13 -20.16
N ASN A 84 1.69 -8.03 -20.88
CA ASN A 84 0.51 -7.30 -20.46
C ASN A 84 0.02 -7.92 -19.14
N HIS A 85 0.55 -7.43 -18.03
CA HIS A 85 0.12 -7.75 -16.68
C HIS A 85 -0.80 -6.61 -16.21
N PRO A 86 -2.10 -6.59 -16.58
CA PRO A 86 -2.98 -5.44 -16.33
C PRO A 86 -3.10 -5.04 -14.85
N MET A 87 -2.77 -5.92 -13.90
CA MET A 87 -2.71 -5.56 -12.48
C MET A 87 -1.48 -4.69 -12.16
N LYS A 88 -0.37 -4.93 -12.86
CA LYS A 88 0.85 -4.11 -12.78
C LYS A 88 0.62 -2.74 -13.40
N ASP A 89 -0.10 -2.68 -14.51
CA ASP A 89 -0.51 -1.41 -15.12
C ASP A 89 -1.41 -0.61 -14.17
N LEU A 90 -2.44 -1.25 -13.59
CA LEU A 90 -3.32 -0.62 -12.61
C LEU A 90 -2.55 -0.14 -11.35
N ALA A 91 -1.59 -0.93 -10.88
CA ALA A 91 -0.71 -0.56 -9.77
C ALA A 91 0.19 0.64 -10.12
N MET A 92 0.76 0.66 -11.33
CA MET A 92 1.59 1.76 -11.81
C MET A 92 0.77 3.05 -11.94
N GLU A 93 -0.43 2.97 -12.51
CA GLU A 93 -1.34 4.11 -12.63
C GLU A 93 -1.75 4.68 -11.26
N LEU A 94 -2.00 3.81 -10.29
CA LEU A 94 -2.26 4.23 -8.91
C LEU A 94 -1.06 4.95 -8.31
N LEU A 95 0.16 4.41 -8.47
CA LEU A 95 1.38 5.05 -7.94
C LEU A 95 1.67 6.39 -8.61
N MET A 96 1.44 6.52 -9.92
CA MET A 96 1.52 7.79 -10.65
C MET A 96 0.51 8.80 -10.11
N GLU A 97 -0.73 8.39 -9.82
CA GLU A 97 -1.72 9.28 -9.21
C GLU A 97 -1.32 9.69 -7.78
N VAL A 98 -0.85 8.77 -6.95
CA VAL A 98 -0.37 9.10 -5.60
C VAL A 98 0.78 10.09 -5.64
N HIS A 99 1.72 9.91 -6.58
CA HIS A 99 2.82 10.84 -6.80
C HIS A 99 2.31 12.23 -7.22
N SER A 100 1.36 12.29 -8.16
CA SER A 100 0.82 13.56 -8.66
C SER A 100 -0.01 14.34 -7.63
N LYS A 101 -0.53 13.69 -6.58
CA LYS A 101 -1.15 14.39 -5.44
C LYS A 101 -0.16 15.22 -4.63
N ASN A 102 1.16 15.02 -4.83
CA ASN A 102 2.23 15.68 -4.10
C ASN A 102 1.99 15.72 -2.58
N CYS A 103 1.45 14.63 -2.02
CA CYS A 103 1.18 14.55 -0.60
C CYS A 103 2.50 14.45 0.19
N SER A 104 2.50 14.98 1.41
CA SER A 104 3.65 14.83 2.31
C SER A 104 3.79 13.38 2.78
N ASN A 105 2.66 12.72 3.09
CA ASN A 105 2.57 11.37 3.62
C ASN A 105 1.29 10.69 3.11
N PHE A 106 1.32 9.36 3.02
CA PHE A 106 0.12 8.56 2.76
C PHE A 106 0.07 7.25 3.55
N VAL A 107 -1.14 6.71 3.68
CA VAL A 107 -1.44 5.41 4.31
C VAL A 107 -2.22 4.56 3.32
N PHE A 108 -1.94 3.26 3.31
CA PHE A 108 -2.73 2.28 2.55
C PHE A 108 -3.86 1.72 3.41
N HIS A 109 -5.05 1.55 2.83
CA HIS A 109 -6.17 0.85 3.44
C HIS A 109 -6.64 -0.25 2.48
N VAL A 110 -6.31 -1.48 2.81
CA VAL A 110 -6.47 -2.65 1.96
C VAL A 110 -7.69 -3.43 2.43
N PHE A 111 -8.70 -3.58 1.58
CA PHE A 111 -9.93 -4.31 1.92
C PHE A 111 -9.92 -5.70 1.26
N SER A 112 -10.10 -6.75 2.06
CA SER A 112 -10.22 -8.14 1.59
C SER A 112 -9.02 -8.62 0.75
N ASN A 113 -9.05 -9.88 0.33
CA ASN A 113 -8.08 -10.40 -0.62
C ASN A 113 -8.17 -9.73 -2.00
N GLY A 114 -9.36 -9.27 -2.40
CA GLY A 114 -9.51 -8.52 -3.65
C GLY A 114 -8.62 -7.27 -3.69
N GLY A 115 -8.56 -6.52 -2.59
CA GLY A 115 -7.64 -5.40 -2.44
C GLY A 115 -6.19 -5.85 -2.28
N CYS A 116 -5.94 -6.97 -1.61
CA CYS A 116 -4.59 -7.50 -1.43
C CYS A 116 -3.88 -7.85 -2.73
N PHE A 117 -4.57 -8.32 -3.77
CA PHE A 117 -3.91 -8.60 -5.06
C PHE A 117 -3.35 -7.34 -5.73
N LEU A 118 -4.07 -6.21 -5.65
CA LEU A 118 -3.54 -4.94 -6.14
C LEU A 118 -2.44 -4.40 -5.21
N PHE A 119 -2.62 -4.54 -3.90
CA PHE A 119 -1.59 -4.18 -2.91
C PHE A 119 -0.30 -4.97 -3.10
N GLU A 120 -0.38 -6.27 -3.40
CA GLU A 120 0.74 -7.16 -3.70
C GLU A 120 1.57 -6.62 -4.86
N GLU A 121 0.92 -6.17 -5.94
CA GLU A 121 1.62 -5.62 -7.07
C GLU A 121 2.20 -4.23 -6.80
N VAL A 122 1.47 -3.39 -6.05
CA VAL A 122 1.97 -2.09 -5.58
C VAL A 122 3.23 -2.25 -4.72
N ARG A 123 3.25 -3.19 -3.76
CA ARG A 123 4.45 -3.43 -2.94
C ARG A 123 5.59 -4.01 -3.77
N ASN A 124 5.30 -4.89 -4.73
CA ASN A 124 6.33 -5.42 -5.63
C ASN A 124 6.98 -4.28 -6.41
N ILE A 125 6.21 -3.35 -6.97
CA ILE A 125 6.75 -2.16 -7.66
C ILE A 125 7.51 -1.26 -6.69
N LEU A 126 6.92 -0.90 -5.56
CA LEU A 126 7.51 0.04 -4.61
C LEU A 126 8.80 -0.49 -3.98
N PHE A 127 8.92 -1.78 -3.68
CA PHE A 127 10.04 -2.33 -2.88
C PHE A 127 11.03 -3.20 -3.66
N ARG A 128 10.88 -3.33 -4.99
CA ARG A 128 11.75 -4.06 -5.93
C ARG A 128 13.25 -4.10 -5.55
N GLY A 129 13.88 -2.95 -5.31
CA GLY A 129 15.32 -2.84 -5.07
C GLY A 129 15.86 -3.32 -3.70
N LYS A 130 15.01 -3.63 -2.70
CA LYS A 130 15.50 -4.21 -1.42
C LYS A 130 15.82 -5.71 -1.54
N LYS A 131 15.16 -6.43 -2.47
CA LYS A 131 15.36 -7.88 -2.65
C LYS A 131 16.71 -8.19 -3.30
N GLU A 132 17.14 -7.39 -4.28
CA GLU A 132 18.47 -7.54 -4.91
C GLU A 132 19.62 -7.20 -3.96
N ALA A 133 19.50 -6.13 -3.17
CA ALA A 133 20.53 -5.72 -2.21
C ALA A 133 20.74 -6.70 -1.04
N THR A 134 19.70 -7.47 -0.67
CA THR A 134 19.79 -8.47 0.42
C THR A 134 20.40 -9.80 -0.07
N LEU A 135 20.41 -10.05 -1.38
CA LEU A 135 21.06 -11.22 -2.01
C LEU A 135 22.55 -10.96 -2.34
N LEU A 136 22.98 -9.70 -2.36
CA LEU A 136 24.36 -9.30 -2.65
C LEU A 136 25.42 -9.54 -1.54
N PRO A 137 25.14 -9.83 -0.25
CA PRO A 137 26.23 -10.07 0.70
C PRO A 137 26.95 -11.42 0.54
N MET A 138 26.54 -12.29 -0.38
CA MET A 138 27.12 -13.64 -0.53
C MET A 138 27.86 -13.90 -1.86
N ALA A 139 27.98 -12.91 -2.73
CA ALA A 139 28.75 -13.05 -3.97
C ALA A 139 29.84 -11.98 -4.08
N THR A 140 30.85 -12.07 -3.22
CA THR A 140 32.14 -11.44 -3.52
C THR A 140 32.78 -12.25 -4.65
N THR A 141 32.71 -11.75 -5.88
CA THR A 141 33.74 -11.80 -6.95
C THR A 141 33.07 -11.75 -8.33
N MET A 142 33.60 -10.87 -9.21
CA MET A 142 33.29 -10.63 -10.65
C MET A 142 32.20 -9.58 -10.94
N LYS A 143 32.35 -8.62 -11.86
CA LYS A 143 33.41 -8.18 -12.78
C LYS A 143 33.13 -6.71 -13.14
N LYS A 144 34.18 -5.95 -13.47
CA LYS A 144 34.23 -4.48 -13.62
C LYS A 144 33.51 -3.90 -14.87
N ASN A 145 32.54 -4.60 -15.47
CA ASN A 145 32.02 -4.26 -16.80
C ASN A 145 30.60 -3.66 -16.83
N ASP A 146 29.88 -3.57 -15.70
CA ASP A 146 28.49 -3.08 -15.71
C ASP A 146 28.34 -1.55 -15.53
N LEU A 147 29.45 -0.81 -15.42
CA LEU A 147 29.41 0.66 -15.30
C LEU A 147 29.20 1.39 -16.64
N GLU A 148 29.42 0.74 -17.78
CA GLU A 148 29.32 1.39 -19.10
C GLU A 148 27.90 1.40 -19.71
N ILE A 149 26.97 0.57 -19.22
CA ILE A 149 25.61 0.50 -19.79
C ILE A 149 24.71 1.65 -19.29
N SER A 150 25.05 2.30 -18.17
CA SER A 150 24.29 3.43 -17.64
C SER A 150 24.45 4.74 -18.44
N ALA A 151 25.50 4.85 -19.27
CA ALA A 151 25.83 6.09 -19.98
C ALA A 151 25.28 6.17 -21.43
N LEU A 152 24.67 5.09 -21.95
CA LEU A 152 24.24 5.01 -23.36
C LEU A 152 22.73 5.19 -23.60
N THR A 153 21.93 5.41 -22.54
CA THR A 153 20.47 5.65 -22.68
C THR A 153 20.07 7.12 -22.77
N SER A 154 21.02 8.06 -22.72
CA SER A 154 20.76 9.49 -22.93
C SER A 154 21.16 9.92 -24.35
N LYS A 155 20.49 9.42 -25.39
CA LYS A 155 20.43 10.04 -26.72
C LYS A 155 19.41 9.33 -27.61
N SER A 156 18.66 10.13 -28.37
CA SER A 156 17.59 9.81 -29.35
C SER A 156 16.20 9.51 -28.75
N ASN A 157 15.08 10.04 -29.24
CA ASN A 157 14.81 10.92 -30.37
C ASN A 157 13.51 11.70 -30.11
N ASP A 158 13.43 12.93 -30.63
CA ASP A 158 12.24 13.77 -30.67
C ASP A 158 11.23 13.22 -31.69
N GLY A 159 9.95 13.17 -31.33
CA GLY A 159 8.88 12.55 -32.14
C GLY A 159 7.61 12.38 -31.34
N GLY A 160 6.65 13.28 -31.55
CA GLY A 160 5.44 13.43 -30.75
C GLY A 160 4.62 12.15 -30.57
N ASN A 161 4.48 11.73 -29.31
CA ASN A 161 3.29 11.08 -28.79
C ASN A 161 3.23 11.41 -27.29
N SER A 162 2.05 11.67 -26.74
CA SER A 162 1.85 12.16 -25.36
C SER A 162 2.65 11.36 -24.32
N ASN A 163 3.81 11.89 -23.90
CA ASN A 163 4.74 11.27 -22.96
C ASN A 163 4.07 11.13 -21.58
N LYS A 164 3.43 10.00 -21.32
CA LYS A 164 3.07 9.57 -19.97
C LYS A 164 4.40 9.26 -19.26
N LYS A 165 4.98 10.26 -18.59
CA LYS A 165 6.25 10.14 -17.87
C LYS A 165 6.12 8.98 -16.86
N ILE A 166 6.79 7.87 -17.12
CA ILE A 166 6.85 6.71 -16.22
C ILE A 166 7.70 7.11 -15.01
N LEU A 167 7.29 6.73 -13.80
CA LEU A 167 8.06 7.00 -12.58
C LEU A 167 9.42 6.29 -12.63
N GLY A 168 10.48 7.01 -12.28
CA GLY A 168 11.83 6.48 -12.16
C GLY A 168 12.15 5.99 -10.74
N HIS A 169 13.39 5.51 -10.57
CA HIS A 169 13.88 4.98 -9.30
C HIS A 169 13.80 6.00 -8.15
N HIS A 170 14.10 7.28 -8.43
CA HIS A 170 14.02 8.36 -7.44
C HIS A 170 12.59 8.63 -6.99
N GLU A 171 11.61 8.61 -7.89
CA GLU A 171 10.21 8.82 -7.55
C GLU A 171 9.66 7.68 -6.69
N PHE A 172 9.99 6.42 -7.00
CA PHE A 172 9.61 5.28 -6.14
C PHE A 172 10.29 5.34 -4.77
N HIS A 173 11.56 5.75 -4.71
CA HIS A 173 12.23 5.99 -3.43
C HIS A 173 11.53 7.08 -2.62
N SER A 174 11.16 8.20 -3.25
CA SER A 174 10.39 9.26 -2.60
C SER A 174 9.05 8.75 -2.07
N LEU A 175 8.29 7.99 -2.87
CA LEU A 175 7.02 7.40 -2.45
C LEU A 175 7.18 6.45 -1.26
N ARG A 176 8.20 5.58 -1.26
CA ARG A 176 8.49 4.69 -0.12
C ARG A 176 8.70 5.47 1.18
N ASN A 177 9.44 6.57 1.13
CA ASN A 177 9.72 7.40 2.32
C ASN A 177 8.49 8.21 2.81
N LYS A 178 7.44 8.28 2.00
CA LYS A 178 6.17 8.95 2.33
C LYS A 178 5.09 7.98 2.81
N LEU A 179 5.28 6.67 2.66
CA LEU A 179 4.36 5.66 3.19
C LEU A 179 4.50 5.59 4.72
N MET A 180 3.43 5.88 5.45
CA MET A 180 3.43 5.96 6.92
C MET A 180 2.75 4.77 7.62
N GLY A 181 2.00 3.95 6.88
CA GLY A 181 1.37 2.77 7.46
C GLY A 181 0.42 2.06 6.51
N VAL A 182 -0.03 0.88 6.93
CA VAL A 182 -0.96 0.03 6.18
C VAL A 182 -2.08 -0.46 7.10
N ILE A 183 -3.32 -0.31 6.68
CA ILE A 183 -4.49 -0.88 7.34
C ILE A 183 -4.95 -2.07 6.50
N PHE A 184 -5.07 -3.23 7.12
CA PHE A 184 -5.67 -4.42 6.54
C PHE A 184 -7.07 -4.62 7.14
N ASP A 185 -8.11 -4.50 6.31
CA ASP A 185 -9.52 -4.64 6.70
C ASP A 185 -10.07 -5.93 6.09
N SER A 186 -10.30 -6.91 6.97
CA SER A 186 -10.66 -8.29 6.62
C SER A 186 -9.63 -8.95 5.67
N CYS A 187 -8.32 -8.80 5.91
CA CYS A 187 -7.28 -9.39 5.06
C CYS A 187 -5.89 -9.40 5.73
N PRO A 188 -4.86 -10.03 5.12
CA PRO A 188 -4.96 -11.04 4.07
C PRO A 188 -5.68 -12.29 4.57
N ALA A 189 -6.42 -12.96 3.69
CA ALA A 189 -7.10 -14.22 3.96
C ALA A 189 -6.32 -15.40 3.38
N HIS A 190 -6.13 -16.43 4.20
CA HIS A 190 -5.56 -17.69 3.76
C HIS A 190 -6.59 -18.46 2.94
N TYR A 191 -6.20 -18.91 1.75
CA TYR A 191 -7.06 -19.71 0.90
C TYR A 191 -7.01 -21.19 1.32
N ASP A 192 -8.16 -21.75 1.65
CA ASP A 192 -8.31 -23.18 1.92
C ASP A 192 -9.15 -23.84 0.82
N ALA A 193 -8.55 -24.80 0.12
CA ALA A 193 -9.14 -25.47 -1.02
C ALA A 193 -10.36 -26.34 -0.70
N ARG A 194 -10.67 -26.55 0.59
CA ARG A 194 -11.77 -27.42 1.02
C ARG A 194 -13.13 -26.72 1.06
N PHE A 195 -13.20 -25.39 0.88
CA PHE A 195 -14.41 -24.58 1.13
C PHE A 195 -14.86 -23.72 -0.08
N GLN A 196 -14.63 -24.19 -1.32
CA GLN A 196 -14.39 -23.31 -2.46
C GLN A 196 -15.60 -22.67 -3.18
N GLU A 197 -16.68 -23.39 -3.48
CA GLU A 197 -17.66 -22.87 -4.47
C GLU A 197 -18.47 -21.68 -3.93
N ASN A 198 -18.97 -21.79 -2.70
CA ASN A 198 -19.77 -20.74 -2.10
C ASN A 198 -18.95 -19.48 -1.81
N LEU A 199 -17.65 -19.61 -1.53
CA LEU A 199 -16.76 -18.51 -1.17
C LEU A 199 -16.67 -17.44 -2.27
N ILE A 200 -16.49 -17.89 -3.52
CA ILE A 200 -16.40 -16.98 -4.68
C ILE A 200 -17.74 -16.27 -4.89
N GLN A 201 -18.86 -16.99 -4.77
CA GLN A 201 -20.19 -16.41 -4.92
C GLN A 201 -20.47 -15.36 -3.83
N HIS A 202 -20.10 -15.63 -2.58
CA HIS A 202 -20.19 -14.67 -1.47
C HIS A 202 -19.31 -13.45 -1.71
N ALA A 203 -18.10 -13.62 -2.25
CA ALA A 203 -17.20 -12.51 -2.55
C ALA A 203 -17.69 -11.64 -3.73
N LEU A 204 -18.43 -12.22 -4.69
CA LEU A 204 -19.00 -11.51 -5.84
C LEU A 204 -20.38 -10.88 -5.58
N VAL A 205 -20.89 -10.94 -4.35
CA VAL A 205 -22.23 -10.42 -4.01
C VAL A 205 -22.41 -8.94 -4.36
N HIS A 206 -21.33 -8.16 -4.40
CA HIS A 206 -21.34 -6.73 -4.75
C HIS A 206 -21.04 -6.43 -6.23
N ALA A 207 -20.57 -7.42 -6.99
CA ALA A 207 -20.25 -7.26 -8.41
C ALA A 207 -21.52 -7.00 -9.25
N SER A 208 -21.38 -6.22 -10.33
CA SER A 208 -22.49 -5.99 -11.25
C SER A 208 -22.80 -7.26 -12.08
N PRO A 209 -23.99 -7.38 -12.67
CA PRO A 209 -24.30 -8.51 -13.57
C PRO A 209 -23.29 -8.66 -14.71
N ALA A 210 -22.84 -7.54 -15.29
CA ALA A 210 -21.83 -7.54 -16.34
C ALA A 210 -20.48 -8.09 -15.85
N ASP A 211 -19.99 -7.62 -14.69
CA ASP A 211 -18.71 -8.14 -14.17
C ASP A 211 -18.82 -9.62 -13.79
N ARG A 212 -19.97 -10.07 -13.31
CA ARG A 212 -20.20 -11.49 -12.99
C ARG A 212 -20.19 -12.35 -14.25
N ALA A 213 -20.83 -11.87 -15.32
CA ALA A 213 -20.82 -12.55 -16.61
C ALA A 213 -19.41 -12.64 -17.19
N GLU A 214 -18.66 -11.54 -17.16
CA GLU A 214 -17.26 -11.49 -17.62
C GLU A 214 -16.36 -12.41 -16.78
N PHE A 215 -16.47 -12.35 -15.45
CA PHE A 215 -15.75 -13.25 -14.54
C PHE A 215 -16.03 -14.72 -14.85
N GLN A 216 -17.31 -15.07 -15.04
CA GLN A 216 -17.71 -16.44 -15.34
C GLN A 216 -17.19 -16.89 -16.71
N GLN A 217 -17.28 -16.03 -17.72
CA GLN A 217 -16.74 -16.30 -19.05
C GLN A 217 -15.24 -16.56 -19.00
N GLN A 218 -14.47 -15.69 -18.34
CA GLN A 218 -13.03 -15.85 -18.18
C GLN A 218 -12.68 -17.11 -17.38
N ARG A 219 -13.43 -17.38 -16.31
CA ARG A 219 -13.25 -18.60 -15.50
C ARG A 219 -13.49 -19.86 -16.33
N SER A 220 -14.49 -19.85 -17.21
CA SER A 220 -14.80 -20.97 -18.11
C SER A 220 -13.79 -21.12 -19.25
N SER A 221 -13.21 -20.03 -19.75
CA SER A 221 -12.24 -20.06 -20.85
C SER A 221 -10.80 -20.33 -20.40
N THR A 222 -10.52 -20.27 -19.10
CA THR A 222 -9.19 -20.45 -18.54
C THR A 222 -9.03 -21.83 -17.93
N SER A 223 -7.96 -22.55 -18.27
CA SER A 223 -7.64 -23.83 -17.64
C SER A 223 -7.16 -23.62 -16.20
N ILE A 224 -8.10 -23.56 -15.26
CA ILE A 224 -7.84 -23.35 -13.83
C ILE A 224 -7.79 -24.73 -13.16
N THR A 225 -6.59 -25.23 -12.90
CA THR A 225 -6.39 -26.47 -12.14
C THR A 225 -6.29 -26.18 -10.64
N THR A 226 -6.78 -27.10 -9.81
CA THR A 226 -6.63 -27.02 -8.34
C THR A 226 -5.17 -26.87 -7.93
N LEU A 227 -4.24 -27.51 -8.66
CA LEU A 227 -2.80 -27.39 -8.43
C LEU A 227 -2.31 -25.96 -8.65
N LEU A 228 -2.70 -25.31 -9.74
CA LEU A 228 -2.33 -23.93 -10.04
C LEU A 228 -2.84 -22.97 -8.96
N VAL A 229 -4.12 -23.10 -8.60
CA VAL A 229 -4.74 -22.28 -7.56
C VAL A 229 -4.03 -22.47 -6.22
N ASN A 230 -3.75 -23.71 -5.81
CA ASN A 230 -3.05 -23.99 -4.56
C ASN A 230 -1.63 -23.44 -4.55
N LYS A 231 -0.91 -23.59 -5.67
CA LYS A 231 0.44 -23.02 -5.81
C LYS A 231 0.40 -21.49 -5.68
N ARG A 232 -0.59 -20.83 -6.29
CA ARG A 232 -0.73 -19.37 -6.24
C ARG A 232 -1.17 -18.88 -4.87
N ALA A 233 -2.13 -19.55 -4.26
CA ALA A 233 -2.55 -19.30 -2.89
C ALA A 233 -1.37 -19.36 -1.91
N LYS A 234 -0.53 -20.40 -2.02
CA LYS A 234 0.68 -20.52 -1.21
C LYS A 234 1.66 -19.38 -1.48
N GLN A 235 1.95 -19.08 -2.74
CA GLN A 235 2.84 -17.97 -3.11
C GLN A 235 2.33 -16.62 -2.57
N PHE A 236 1.04 -16.34 -2.72
CA PHE A 236 0.38 -15.15 -2.19
C PHE A 236 0.52 -15.08 -0.67
N TRP A 237 0.17 -16.15 0.04
CA TRP A 237 0.22 -16.19 1.49
C TRP A 237 1.65 -16.04 2.03
N ASP A 238 2.62 -16.74 1.43
CA ASP A 238 4.04 -16.64 1.79
C ASP A 238 4.57 -15.21 1.54
N GLY A 239 4.19 -14.60 0.42
CA GLY A 239 4.55 -13.23 0.06
C GLY A 239 3.92 -12.19 0.99
N MET A 240 2.66 -12.38 1.38
CA MET A 240 2.02 -11.54 2.39
C MET A 240 2.65 -11.77 3.75
N LYS A 241 2.97 -13.01 4.16
CA LYS A 241 3.58 -13.28 5.48
C LYS A 241 4.91 -12.54 5.68
N HIS A 242 5.71 -12.41 4.63
CA HIS A 242 7.00 -11.70 4.62
C HIS A 242 6.93 -10.35 3.89
N ASP A 243 5.81 -9.64 4.05
CA ASP A 243 5.58 -8.36 3.40
C ASP A 243 6.64 -7.29 3.74
N ASP A 244 7.08 -6.56 2.71
CA ASP A 244 8.16 -5.56 2.77
C ASP A 244 7.74 -4.26 3.51
N THR A 245 6.45 -4.12 3.86
CA THR A 245 5.92 -2.98 4.62
C THR A 245 5.99 -3.18 6.14
N THR A 246 6.62 -4.25 6.63
CA THR A 246 6.82 -4.53 8.07
C THR A 246 7.65 -3.47 8.84
N ASN A 247 8.27 -2.54 8.10
CA ASN A 247 9.01 -1.41 8.65
C ASN A 247 8.14 -0.17 8.92
N VAL A 248 6.88 -0.17 8.48
CA VAL A 248 5.89 0.86 8.84
C VAL A 248 4.81 0.26 9.75
N PRO A 249 4.12 1.07 10.58
CA PRO A 249 2.96 0.63 11.33
C PRO A 249 1.93 -0.09 10.46
N GLN A 250 1.32 -1.14 11.00
CA GLN A 250 0.24 -1.90 10.38
C GLN A 250 -0.91 -2.09 11.37
N LEU A 251 -2.15 -1.88 10.92
CA LEU A 251 -3.36 -2.14 11.69
C LEU A 251 -4.18 -3.23 11.02
N TYR A 252 -4.60 -4.21 11.81
CA TYR A 252 -5.52 -5.25 11.38
C TYR A 252 -6.92 -5.01 11.95
N LEU A 253 -7.91 -4.91 11.06
CA LEU A 253 -9.33 -4.84 11.40
C LEU A 253 -9.95 -6.15 10.93
N TYR A 254 -10.40 -7.01 11.84
CA TYR A 254 -10.86 -8.36 11.48
C TYR A 254 -11.89 -8.89 12.47
N SER A 255 -12.51 -10.03 12.16
CA SER A 255 -13.60 -10.60 12.96
C SER A 255 -13.43 -12.10 13.17
N ASP A 256 -14.00 -12.60 14.26
CA ASP A 256 -14.03 -14.02 14.61
C ASP A 256 -15.00 -14.85 13.74
N VAL A 257 -16.00 -14.21 13.14
CA VAL A 257 -17.01 -14.86 12.28
C VAL A 257 -16.87 -14.55 10.78
N ASP A 258 -15.74 -13.96 10.36
CA ASP A 258 -15.54 -13.63 8.94
C ASP A 258 -15.32 -14.90 8.10
N VAL A 259 -16.35 -15.31 7.36
CA VAL A 259 -16.34 -16.51 6.52
C VAL A 259 -15.43 -16.41 5.30
N LEU A 260 -15.11 -15.19 4.85
CA LEU A 260 -14.21 -14.96 3.71
C LEU A 260 -12.75 -14.82 4.17
N THR A 261 -12.54 -14.44 5.43
CA THR A 261 -11.23 -14.28 6.05
C THR A 261 -11.18 -15.05 7.37
N SER A 262 -10.86 -16.34 7.27
CA SER A 262 -10.81 -17.22 8.44
C SER A 262 -9.97 -16.61 9.57
N PHE A 263 -10.58 -16.51 10.74
CA PHE A 263 -9.99 -15.93 11.95
C PHE A 263 -8.61 -16.51 12.26
N LYS A 264 -8.51 -17.84 12.36
CA LYS A 264 -7.31 -18.50 12.86
C LYS A 264 -6.05 -18.21 12.02
N PRO A 265 -6.03 -18.41 10.68
CA PRO A 265 -4.85 -18.07 9.88
C PRO A 265 -4.44 -16.60 9.96
N LEU A 266 -5.39 -15.67 9.97
CA LEU A 266 -5.08 -14.24 10.09
C LEU A 266 -4.55 -13.90 11.49
N HIS A 267 -5.17 -14.42 12.54
CA HIS A 267 -4.71 -14.24 13.91
C HIS A 267 -3.29 -14.79 14.11
N ASP A 268 -3.01 -16.00 13.63
CA ASP A 268 -1.68 -16.62 13.69
C ASP A 268 -0.64 -15.78 12.94
N LEU A 269 -1.00 -15.18 11.79
CA LEU A 269 -0.15 -14.26 11.05
C LEU A 269 0.16 -12.98 11.87
N ILE A 270 -0.85 -12.39 12.49
CA ILE A 270 -0.69 -11.18 13.33
C ILE A 270 0.26 -11.49 14.50
N GLN A 271 0.05 -12.61 15.20
CA GLN A 271 0.94 -13.02 16.29
C GLN A 271 2.36 -13.32 15.80
N TYR A 272 2.50 -13.96 14.64
CA TYR A 272 3.80 -14.16 14.01
C TYR A 272 4.51 -12.82 13.78
N ARG A 273 3.86 -11.83 13.15
CA ARG A 273 4.46 -10.51 12.88
C ARG A 273 4.81 -9.73 14.15
N LYS A 274 4.00 -9.84 15.21
CA LYS A 274 4.32 -9.26 16.53
C LYS A 274 5.60 -9.85 17.12
N LYS A 275 5.83 -11.15 16.95
CA LYS A 275 7.02 -11.86 17.47
C LYS A 275 8.31 -11.63 16.67
N GLN A 276 8.23 -11.21 15.41
CA GLN A 276 9.42 -10.96 14.57
C GLN A 276 10.19 -9.68 14.94
N ARG A 277 9.73 -8.89 15.92
CA ARG A 277 10.41 -7.63 16.26
C ARG A 277 11.53 -7.85 17.30
N PRO A 278 12.72 -7.26 17.09
CA PRO A 278 13.77 -7.25 18.09
C PRO A 278 13.31 -6.60 19.40
N SER A 279 13.76 -7.15 20.52
CA SER A 279 13.53 -6.58 21.85
C SER A 279 13.98 -5.11 21.90
N GLY A 280 13.12 -4.22 22.41
CA GLY A 280 13.41 -2.78 22.52
C GLY A 280 12.94 -1.90 21.35
N SER A 281 12.39 -2.48 20.28
CA SER A 281 11.79 -1.71 19.17
C SER A 281 10.32 -1.35 19.44
N SER A 282 9.87 -0.18 18.99
CA SER A 282 8.45 0.22 19.02
C SER A 282 7.56 -0.81 18.30
N LEU A 283 6.39 -1.09 18.89
CA LEU A 283 5.39 -1.96 18.27
C LEU A 283 4.88 -1.33 16.97
N LEU A 284 4.99 -2.06 15.87
CA LEU A 284 4.42 -1.65 14.58
C LEU A 284 3.17 -2.46 14.19
N ILE A 285 2.78 -3.48 14.96
CA ILE A 285 1.64 -4.33 14.60
C ILE A 285 0.50 -4.12 15.60
N TYR A 286 -0.58 -3.51 15.12
CA TYR A 286 -1.79 -3.17 15.86
C TYR A 286 -2.94 -4.03 15.37
N GLU A 287 -3.90 -4.34 16.24
CA GLU A 287 -5.07 -5.13 15.85
C GLU A 287 -6.33 -4.66 16.58
N GLN A 288 -7.46 -4.74 15.88
CA GLN A 288 -8.81 -4.60 16.41
C GLN A 288 -9.61 -5.79 15.88
N MET A 289 -9.89 -6.73 16.78
CA MET A 289 -10.84 -7.79 16.51
C MET A 289 -12.25 -7.28 16.84
N PHE A 290 -13.19 -7.53 15.94
CA PHE A 290 -14.62 -7.32 16.14
C PHE A 290 -15.27 -8.67 16.40
N HIS A 291 -16.29 -8.71 17.23
CA HIS A 291 -17.10 -9.90 17.42
C HIS A 291 -18.30 -9.85 16.49
N GLU A 292 -18.66 -10.98 15.88
CA GLU A 292 -19.88 -11.13 15.09
C GLU A 292 -20.01 -10.18 13.87
N SER A 293 -18.92 -9.54 13.45
CA SER A 293 -18.93 -8.67 12.28
C SER A 293 -18.68 -9.46 11.01
N SER A 294 -19.57 -9.35 10.03
CA SER A 294 -19.34 -9.91 8.69
C SER A 294 -18.20 -9.20 7.94
N HIS A 295 -17.71 -9.86 6.90
CA HIS A 295 -16.59 -9.43 6.04
C HIS A 295 -16.75 -8.00 5.54
N CYS A 296 -15.75 -7.14 5.78
CA CYS A 296 -15.75 -5.72 5.43
C CYS A 296 -17.04 -4.97 5.86
N ARG A 297 -17.65 -5.36 6.99
CA ARG A 297 -18.82 -4.67 7.58
C ARG A 297 -18.53 -4.03 8.93
N HIS A 298 -17.29 -4.09 9.40
CA HIS A 298 -16.85 -3.59 10.70
C HIS A 298 -17.25 -2.13 10.95
N LEU A 299 -17.02 -1.22 9.99
CA LEU A 299 -17.45 0.19 10.10
C LEU A 299 -18.96 0.35 10.20
N VAL A 300 -19.72 -0.51 9.50
CA VAL A 300 -21.18 -0.41 9.50
C VAL A 300 -21.78 -0.94 10.80
N MET A 301 -21.21 -2.00 11.35
CA MET A 301 -21.71 -2.63 12.58
C MET A 301 -21.19 -1.93 13.85
N TYR A 302 -19.95 -1.45 13.81
CA TYR A 302 -19.26 -0.87 14.97
C TYR A 302 -18.60 0.48 14.62
N PRO A 303 -19.38 1.50 14.21
CA PRO A 303 -18.84 2.75 13.65
C PRO A 303 -17.88 3.48 14.59
N GLU A 304 -18.25 3.63 15.87
CA GLU A 304 -17.43 4.34 16.85
C GLU A 304 -16.12 3.61 17.15
N LEU A 305 -16.19 2.29 17.38
CA LEU A 305 -15.01 1.47 17.63
C LEU A 305 -14.07 1.49 16.42
N TYR A 306 -14.61 1.25 15.22
CA TYR A 306 -13.86 1.30 13.97
C TYR A 306 -13.17 2.66 13.78
N MET A 307 -13.92 3.76 13.91
CA MET A 307 -13.39 5.11 13.78
C MET A 307 -12.28 5.37 14.81
N SER A 308 -12.50 5.01 16.07
CA SER A 308 -11.52 5.24 17.13
C SER A 308 -10.22 4.46 16.90
N SER A 309 -10.32 3.21 16.43
CA SER A 309 -9.15 2.37 16.14
C SER A 309 -8.37 2.90 14.94
N VAL A 310 -9.07 3.35 13.89
CA VAL A 310 -8.43 3.99 12.73
C VAL A 310 -7.79 5.32 13.13
N GLN A 311 -8.48 6.19 13.87
CA GLN A 311 -7.95 7.50 14.31
C GLN A 311 -6.68 7.32 15.13
N LYS A 312 -6.70 6.45 16.16
CA LYS A 312 -5.52 6.12 16.98
C LYS A 312 -4.34 5.67 16.13
N PHE A 313 -4.59 4.82 15.14
CA PHE A 313 -3.54 4.34 14.24
C PHE A 313 -2.98 5.46 13.35
N LEU A 314 -3.84 6.31 12.78
CA LEU A 314 -3.39 7.47 12.00
C LEU A 314 -2.56 8.44 12.85
N ASP A 315 -2.94 8.67 14.10
CA ASP A 315 -2.19 9.51 15.03
C ASP A 315 -0.79 8.94 15.31
N ILE A 316 -0.66 7.61 15.44
CA ILE A 316 0.64 6.93 15.55
C ILE A 316 1.46 7.14 14.27
N CYS A 317 0.88 6.83 13.10
CA CYS A 317 1.55 6.98 11.81
C CYS A 317 2.04 8.40 11.56
N LEU A 318 1.22 9.41 11.86
CA LEU A 318 1.52 10.82 11.58
C LEU A 318 2.30 11.50 12.71
N GLY A 319 2.24 10.97 13.94
CA GLY A 319 3.00 11.42 15.10
C GLY A 319 4.48 11.01 15.07
N MET A 320 4.79 9.85 14.48
CA MET A 320 6.17 9.33 14.38
C MET A 320 7.16 10.28 13.69
N LYS A 321 6.70 11.17 12.79
CA LYS A 321 7.58 12.16 12.15
C LYS A 321 7.92 13.37 13.02
N ARG A 322 7.11 13.71 14.04
CA ARG A 322 7.43 14.85 14.93
C ARG A 322 8.67 14.54 15.78
N ASN A 323 8.80 13.30 16.23
CA ASN A 323 9.92 12.88 17.07
C ASN A 323 11.21 12.55 16.29
N GLN A 324 11.16 12.43 14.95
CA GLN A 324 12.34 12.24 14.10
C GLN A 324 12.87 13.55 13.49
N GLY A 325 12.12 14.66 13.62
CA GLY A 325 12.52 15.99 13.14
C GLY A 325 13.09 16.90 14.23
N ASP A 326 13.01 16.53 15.51
CA ASP A 326 13.46 17.33 16.66
C ASP A 326 14.86 16.94 17.18
N SER A 327 15.60 16.09 16.47
CA SER A 327 16.96 15.69 16.86
C SER A 327 18.08 16.39 16.06
N ASP A 328 17.77 17.47 15.36
CA ASP A 328 18.77 18.27 14.65
C ASP A 328 18.43 19.77 14.64
N ASP A 329 18.36 20.38 15.83
CA ASP A 329 18.82 21.77 16.04
C ASP A 329 18.97 22.09 17.54
N GLY A 330 20.11 22.67 17.90
CA GLY A 330 20.19 23.62 19.02
C GLY A 330 20.11 23.08 20.45
N THR A 331 21.25 22.64 20.98
CA THR A 331 21.74 22.88 22.35
C THR A 331 20.79 23.66 23.29
N ILE A 332 19.99 22.95 24.09
CA ILE A 332 19.36 23.55 25.28
C ILE A 332 20.34 23.42 26.44
N VAL A 333 21.02 24.53 26.75
CA VAL A 333 21.77 24.68 28.00
C VAL A 333 20.79 24.58 29.18
N PRO A 334 21.06 23.77 30.21
CA PRO A 334 20.22 23.74 31.40
C PRO A 334 20.41 25.05 32.17
N LYS A 335 19.33 25.80 32.41
CA LYS A 335 19.33 26.81 33.47
C LYS A 335 19.40 26.11 34.81
N SER A 336 20.58 26.13 35.42
CA SER A 336 20.74 25.84 36.85
C SER A 336 19.93 26.83 37.66
N ARG A 337 18.99 26.32 38.45
CA ARG A 337 18.50 26.96 39.66
C ARG A 337 19.35 26.41 40.80
N LEU A 338 20.15 27.26 41.42
CA LEU A 338 20.38 27.39 42.86
C LEU A 338 21.03 28.74 43.11
#